data_AF-A0A1W9L7I7-F1
#
_entry.id   AF-A0A1W9L7I7-F1
#
_cell.length_a   1.000
_cell.length_b   1.000
_cell.length_c   1.000
_cell.angle_alpha   90.00
_cell.angle_beta   90.00
_cell.angle_gamma   90.00
#
_symmetry.space_group_name_H-M   'P 1'
#
loop_
_entity.id
_entity.type
_entity.pdbx_description
1 polymer ?
#
loop_
_entity_poly.entity_id
_entity_poly.type
_entity_poly.pdbx_seq_one_letter_code
_entity_poly.pdbx_strand_id
1 'polypeptide(L)'
;MFVRFSHLFSVVSAFIVLTNCGGGDSDSGGDNNLISKLVLSDENITVNESMGSVTFNGGKTLAINVGIGSGAFHFRDDTVNEFYSVTDRGPNIDCSDSKAIVGIADFCINNGQVDKEGKIFTHPDFRPTIYKIHFTTSGVAGVTPGYDILSTITLTNKNGDPLRGLPNPLQTTTTENAYNSNGNKLSFDPESVDTEAIIKLSDGTFWLTDEYAPSLLHVAANGRILERLVP
;
A
#
# COMPACT_ATOMS: atom_id res chain seq x y z
N MET A 1 11.16 18.49 -13.09
CA MET A 1 10.33 18.90 -14.22
C MET A 1 10.35 17.76 -15.23
N PHE A 2 9.38 16.85 -15.14
CA PHE A 2 9.27 15.69 -16.04
C PHE A 2 8.00 15.82 -16.87
N VAL A 3 8.17 15.79 -18.19
CA VAL A 3 7.12 15.77 -19.19
C VAL A 3 6.62 14.32 -19.32
N ARG A 4 5.33 14.07 -19.10
CA ARG A 4 4.70 12.77 -19.38
C ARG A 4 4.11 12.80 -20.79
N PHE A 5 4.62 11.95 -21.66
CA PHE A 5 3.95 11.54 -22.90
C PHE A 5 2.87 10.51 -22.56
N SER A 6 1.62 10.82 -22.89
CA SER A 6 0.52 9.87 -22.89
C SER A 6 0.55 9.05 -24.18
N HIS A 7 0.70 7.73 -24.09
CA HIS A 7 0.34 6.80 -25.16
C HIS A 7 -0.88 6.01 -24.72
N LEU A 8 -2.00 6.27 -25.40
CA LEU A 8 -3.20 5.44 -25.33
C LEU A 8 -2.88 4.10 -26.01
N PHE A 9 -2.88 3.01 -25.25
CA PHE A 9 -3.04 1.68 -25.83
C PHE A 9 -4.53 1.37 -25.91
N SER A 10 -5.03 1.22 -27.14
CA SER A 10 -6.39 0.77 -27.42
C SER A 10 -6.46 -0.74 -27.22
N VAL A 11 -7.15 -1.21 -26.19
CA VAL A 11 -7.43 -2.64 -26.00
C VAL A 11 -8.58 -3.01 -26.95
N VAL A 12 -8.28 -3.83 -27.96
CA VAL A 12 -9.29 -4.42 -28.83
C VAL A 12 -9.87 -5.64 -28.11
N SER A 13 -11.08 -5.52 -27.56
CA SER A 13 -11.83 -6.67 -27.02
C SER A 13 -12.41 -7.49 -28.16
N ALA A 14 -11.94 -8.72 -28.33
CA ALA A 14 -12.56 -9.72 -29.19
C ALA A 14 -13.80 -10.30 -28.50
N PHE A 15 -14.97 -10.13 -29.11
CA PHE A 15 -16.22 -10.74 -28.66
C PHE A 15 -16.30 -12.18 -29.17
N ILE A 16 -16.38 -13.15 -28.26
CA ILE A 16 -16.82 -14.52 -28.57
C ILE A 16 -18.35 -14.53 -28.51
N VAL A 17 -18.99 -14.67 -29.67
CA VAL A 17 -20.45 -14.90 -29.76
C VAL A 17 -20.68 -16.40 -29.71
N LEU A 18 -21.34 -16.89 -28.67
CA LEU A 18 -21.94 -18.22 -28.65
C LEU A 18 -23.32 -18.13 -29.30
N THR A 19 -23.47 -18.72 -30.49
CA THR A 19 -24.77 -18.88 -31.14
C THR A 19 -25.43 -20.18 -30.68
N ASN A 20 -26.66 -20.07 -30.15
CA ASN A 20 -27.54 -21.20 -29.91
C ASN A 20 -28.49 -21.34 -31.12
N CYS A 21 -28.55 -22.54 -31.71
CA CYS A 21 -29.46 -22.87 -32.80
C CYS A 21 -30.86 -23.23 -32.26
N GLY A 22 -31.91 -22.58 -32.76
CA GLY A 22 -33.31 -22.98 -32.60
C GLY A 22 -34.24 -22.07 -33.40
N GLY A 23 -34.83 -22.59 -34.48
CA GLY A 23 -35.46 -21.80 -35.54
C GLY A 23 -36.92 -21.38 -35.34
N GLY A 24 -37.41 -20.60 -36.32
CA GLY A 24 -38.82 -20.27 -36.54
C GLY A 24 -39.05 -18.77 -36.76
N ASP A 25 -39.37 -18.38 -37.99
CA ASP A 25 -39.57 -17.01 -38.49
C ASP A 25 -40.65 -16.20 -37.75
N SER A 26 -40.39 -14.91 -37.48
CA SER A 26 -41.12 -13.74 -38.04
C SER A 26 -40.69 -12.43 -37.36
N ASP A 27 -40.42 -11.44 -38.20
CA ASP A 27 -39.88 -10.11 -37.88
C ASP A 27 -40.93 -9.23 -37.19
N SER A 28 -40.59 -8.63 -36.05
CA SER A 28 -41.41 -7.62 -35.37
C SER A 28 -40.55 -6.78 -34.44
N GLY A 29 -40.32 -5.52 -34.84
CA GLY A 29 -40.23 -4.37 -33.95
C GLY A 29 -39.05 -4.36 -32.96
N GLY A 30 -38.08 -3.48 -33.21
CA GLY A 30 -36.91 -3.32 -32.36
C GLY A 30 -37.24 -3.09 -30.88
N ASP A 31 -36.63 -3.93 -30.04
CA ASP A 31 -36.34 -3.60 -28.65
C ASP A 31 -34.84 -3.28 -28.54
N ASN A 32 -34.48 -2.11 -29.08
CA ASN A 32 -33.21 -1.46 -28.80
C ASN A 32 -33.27 -0.78 -27.43
N ASN A 33 -33.44 -1.53 -26.34
CA ASN A 33 -33.29 -0.94 -25.02
C ASN A 33 -32.83 -1.92 -23.96
N LEU A 34 -31.83 -1.46 -23.21
CA LEU A 34 -31.28 -2.04 -21.99
C LEU A 34 -30.20 -3.13 -22.20
N ILE A 35 -29.20 -2.83 -23.03
CA ILE A 35 -27.85 -2.99 -22.50
C ILE A 35 -27.55 -1.68 -21.78
N SER A 36 -27.85 -1.62 -20.48
CA SER A 36 -27.26 -0.60 -19.62
C SER A 36 -25.76 -0.73 -19.79
N LYS A 37 -25.17 0.22 -20.52
CA LYS A 37 -23.72 0.33 -20.65
C LYS A 37 -23.21 0.54 -19.23
N LEU A 38 -22.76 -0.53 -18.58
CA LEU A 38 -22.13 -0.46 -17.27
C LEU A 38 -20.82 0.29 -17.51
N VAL A 39 -20.88 1.60 -17.33
CA VAL A 39 -19.69 2.42 -17.27
C VAL A 39 -19.17 2.22 -15.85
N LEU A 40 -18.10 1.45 -15.71
CA LEU A 40 -17.34 1.44 -14.46
C LEU A 40 -16.80 2.87 -14.29
N SER A 41 -17.26 3.56 -13.25
CA SER A 41 -16.60 4.80 -12.81
C SER A 41 -15.31 4.41 -12.11
N ASP A 42 -14.18 4.93 -12.61
CA ASP A 42 -12.94 4.89 -11.84
C ASP A 42 -13.12 5.85 -10.65
N GLU A 43 -13.40 5.30 -9.48
CA GLU A 43 -13.51 6.05 -8.24
C GLU A 43 -12.19 5.99 -7.48
N ASN A 44 -11.55 7.14 -7.30
CA ASN A 44 -10.38 7.26 -6.45
C ASN A 44 -10.84 7.54 -5.01
N ILE A 45 -10.63 6.57 -4.13
CA ILE A 45 -10.86 6.73 -2.69
C ILE A 45 -9.53 7.08 -2.05
N THR A 46 -9.47 8.20 -1.33
CA THR A 46 -8.31 8.55 -0.51
C THR A 46 -8.62 8.24 0.95
N VAL A 47 -7.89 7.30 1.52
CA VAL A 47 -7.96 7.00 2.95
C VAL A 47 -6.95 7.87 3.69
N ASN A 48 -7.45 8.68 4.61
CA ASN A 48 -6.70 9.72 5.32
C ASN A 48 -6.58 9.36 6.80
N GLU A 49 -5.65 8.46 7.13
CA GLU A 49 -5.30 8.16 8.51
C GLU A 49 -4.11 9.03 8.94
N SER A 50 -4.37 10.08 9.73
CA SER A 50 -3.33 11.02 10.15
C SER A 50 -2.35 10.39 11.13
N MET A 51 -1.06 10.57 10.87
CA MET A 51 0.05 10.26 11.78
C MET A 51 0.54 11.51 12.54
N GLY A 52 -0.11 12.65 12.33
CA GLY A 52 0.32 13.93 12.86
C GLY A 52 1.31 14.64 11.93
N SER A 53 2.23 15.41 12.50
CA SER A 53 3.19 16.21 11.75
C SER A 53 4.61 16.01 12.25
N VAL A 54 5.56 16.13 11.32
CA VAL A 54 6.99 15.98 11.58
C VAL A 54 7.70 17.27 11.17
N THR A 55 8.40 17.87 12.12
CA THR A 55 9.28 19.02 11.87
C THR A 55 10.70 18.54 11.64
N PHE A 56 11.28 18.94 10.52
CA PHE A 56 12.67 18.62 10.18
C PHE A 56 13.61 19.66 10.78
N ASN A 57 14.73 19.22 11.34
CA ASN A 57 15.71 20.12 11.95
C ASN A 57 16.24 21.14 10.92
N GLY A 58 15.91 22.42 11.10
CA GLY A 58 16.26 23.50 10.15
C GLY A 58 15.42 23.52 8.87
N GLY A 59 14.31 22.78 8.83
CA GLY A 59 13.49 22.57 7.64
C GLY A 59 12.01 22.84 7.85
N LYS A 60 11.19 22.30 6.95
CA LYS A 60 9.74 22.42 6.98
C LYS A 60 9.11 21.49 8.02
N THR A 61 7.83 21.73 8.30
CA THR A 61 6.94 20.78 8.97
C THR A 61 6.03 20.15 7.92
N LEU A 62 5.91 18.83 7.93
CA LEU A 62 5.05 18.08 7.02
C LEU A 62 3.93 17.38 7.82
N ALA A 63 2.70 17.45 7.33
CA ALA A 63 1.63 16.57 7.79
C ALA A 63 1.79 15.22 7.09
N ILE A 64 1.70 14.13 7.85
CA ILE A 64 1.94 12.77 7.36
C ILE A 64 0.67 11.95 7.59
N ASN A 65 0.28 11.18 6.57
CA ASN A 65 -0.79 10.21 6.67
C ASN A 65 -0.21 8.81 6.43
N VAL A 66 -0.88 7.79 6.96
CA VAL A 66 -0.54 6.39 6.71
C VAL A 66 -0.82 6.05 5.25
N GLY A 67 0.14 5.42 4.57
CA GLY A 67 -0.09 4.74 3.30
C GLY A 67 -0.64 3.34 3.56
N ILE A 68 -1.94 3.15 3.35
CA ILE A 68 -2.66 1.91 3.68
C ILE A 68 -2.95 1.04 2.45
N GLY A 69 -2.02 0.92 1.50
CA GLY A 69 -2.33 0.31 0.21
C GLY A 69 -1.18 -0.46 -0.43
N SER A 70 -0.27 -1.01 0.37
CA SER A 70 0.83 -1.78 -0.19
C SER A 70 0.37 -3.13 -0.72
N GLY A 71 -0.56 -3.77 -0.01
CA GLY A 71 -1.28 -4.95 -0.50
C GLY A 71 -2.74 -4.93 -0.04
N ALA A 72 -3.64 -5.52 -0.84
CA ALA A 72 -5.06 -5.60 -0.51
C ALA A 72 -5.67 -6.96 -0.87
N PHE A 73 -6.69 -7.37 -0.10
CA PHE A 73 -7.36 -8.66 -0.26
C PHE A 73 -8.82 -8.61 0.20
N HIS A 74 -9.71 -9.14 -0.63
CA HIS A 74 -11.11 -9.36 -0.28
C HIS A 74 -11.31 -10.81 0.17
N PHE A 75 -11.76 -11.02 1.41
CA PHE A 75 -12.06 -12.36 1.91
C PHE A 75 -13.46 -12.78 1.47
N ARG A 76 -13.59 -13.99 0.93
CA ARG A 76 -14.82 -14.48 0.28
C ARG A 76 -16.12 -14.39 1.11
N ASP A 77 -16.00 -14.36 2.44
CA ASP A 77 -17.13 -14.36 3.38
C ASP A 77 -17.43 -12.94 3.92
N ASP A 78 -16.65 -11.93 3.52
CA ASP A 78 -16.90 -10.53 3.86
C ASP A 78 -17.89 -9.87 2.89
N THR A 79 -18.45 -8.71 3.25
CA THR A 79 -19.32 -7.95 2.35
C THR A 79 -18.52 -7.40 1.16
N VAL A 80 -19.18 -7.16 0.03
CA VAL A 80 -18.53 -6.74 -1.23
C VAL A 80 -17.68 -5.45 -1.13
N ASN A 81 -17.92 -4.63 -0.11
CA ASN A 81 -17.22 -3.37 0.13
C ASN A 81 -16.17 -3.47 1.25
N GLU A 82 -15.87 -4.68 1.73
CA GLU A 82 -14.89 -4.92 2.79
C GLU A 82 -13.60 -5.52 2.24
N PHE A 83 -12.49 -4.92 2.63
CA PHE A 83 -11.16 -5.33 2.19
C PHE A 83 -10.19 -5.31 3.37
N TYR A 84 -9.29 -6.29 3.39
CA TYR A 84 -8.07 -6.19 4.17
C TYR A 84 -7.04 -5.43 3.33
N SER A 85 -6.32 -4.52 3.97
CA SER A 85 -5.16 -3.87 3.39
C SER A 85 -3.99 -3.95 4.36
N VAL A 86 -2.76 -3.89 3.85
CA VAL A 86 -1.55 -3.82 4.65
C VAL A 86 -0.73 -2.60 4.26
N THR A 87 -0.09 -1.99 5.25
CA THR A 87 0.86 -0.90 5.05
C THR A 87 2.24 -1.44 4.64
N ASP A 88 3.00 -0.62 3.94
CA ASP A 88 4.44 -0.78 3.68
C ASP A 88 5.25 -0.57 4.99
N ARG A 89 6.57 -0.41 4.91
CA ARG A 89 7.50 0.00 5.99
C ARG A 89 7.33 1.45 6.48
N GLY A 90 6.43 2.21 5.88
CA GLY A 90 5.99 3.51 6.37
C GLY A 90 6.59 4.72 5.65
N PRO A 91 6.13 5.94 6.01
CA PRO A 91 6.38 7.15 5.24
C PRO A 91 7.85 7.56 5.26
N ASN A 92 8.45 7.55 4.07
CA ASN A 92 9.84 7.90 3.83
C ASN A 92 9.99 8.90 2.66
N ILE A 93 11.10 9.62 2.66
CA ILE A 93 11.47 10.61 1.63
C ILE A 93 12.85 10.26 1.11
N ASP A 94 13.05 10.22 -0.21
CA ASP A 94 14.37 10.04 -0.78
C ASP A 94 15.30 11.19 -0.38
N CYS A 95 16.52 10.88 0.05
CA CYS A 95 17.48 11.90 0.48
C CYS A 95 17.82 12.89 -0.65
N SER A 96 17.76 12.45 -1.91
CA SER A 96 17.90 13.31 -3.09
C SER A 96 16.81 14.39 -3.20
N ASP A 97 15.63 14.15 -2.63
CA ASP A 97 14.48 15.06 -2.70
C ASP A 97 14.36 15.97 -1.48
N SER A 98 15.30 15.87 -0.53
CA SER A 98 15.31 16.63 0.72
C SER A 98 15.16 18.14 0.50
N LYS A 99 15.82 18.71 -0.51
CA LYS A 99 15.69 20.15 -0.78
C LYS A 99 14.27 20.56 -1.17
N ALA A 100 13.64 19.78 -2.04
CA ALA A 100 12.31 20.07 -2.55
C ALA A 100 11.24 19.86 -1.47
N ILE A 101 11.32 18.72 -0.78
CA ILE A 101 10.28 18.27 0.14
C ILE A 101 10.46 18.94 1.51
N VAL A 102 11.64 18.85 2.13
CA VAL A 102 11.87 19.33 3.51
C VAL A 102 12.56 20.69 3.57
N GLY A 103 13.06 21.22 2.45
CA GLY A 103 13.64 22.57 2.34
C GLY A 103 15.16 22.63 2.57
N ILE A 104 15.80 21.51 2.89
CA ILE A 104 17.22 21.41 3.24
C ILE A 104 17.93 20.59 2.18
N ALA A 105 18.97 21.14 1.55
CA ALA A 105 19.80 20.38 0.62
C ALA A 105 20.75 19.48 1.40
N ASP A 106 21.12 18.34 0.81
CA ASP A 106 22.15 17.44 1.34
C ASP A 106 21.89 17.02 2.80
N PHE A 107 20.62 16.81 3.13
CA PHE A 107 20.17 16.57 4.51
C PHE A 107 20.75 15.28 5.13
N CYS A 108 20.99 14.27 4.29
CA CYS A 108 21.49 12.97 4.71
C CYS A 108 23.01 12.91 4.55
N ILE A 109 23.72 12.82 5.68
CA ILE A 109 25.19 12.76 5.70
C ILE A 109 25.64 11.45 6.33
N ASN A 110 26.47 10.70 5.61
CA ASN A 110 27.12 9.47 6.08
C ASN A 110 28.63 9.64 5.98
N ASN A 111 29.36 9.50 7.08
CA ASN A 111 30.82 9.63 7.11
C ASN A 111 31.35 10.91 6.44
N GLY A 112 30.64 12.03 6.63
CA GLY A 112 31.01 13.33 6.06
C GLY A 112 30.71 13.51 4.57
N GLN A 113 30.02 12.57 3.94
CA GLN A 113 29.60 12.64 2.53
C GLN A 113 28.08 12.66 2.42
N VAL A 114 27.57 13.33 1.37
CA VAL A 114 26.14 13.35 1.07
C VAL A 114 25.69 11.98 0.60
N ASP A 115 24.72 11.41 1.29
CA ASP A 115 24.11 10.13 0.93
C ASP A 115 22.82 10.39 0.14
N LYS A 116 22.91 10.26 -1.18
CA LYS A 116 21.76 10.50 -2.08
C LYS A 116 20.82 9.30 -2.19
N GLU A 117 21.32 8.11 -1.89
CA GLU A 117 20.57 6.84 -2.00
C GLU A 117 19.86 6.46 -0.70
N GLY A 118 20.19 7.15 0.40
CA GLY A 118 19.47 7.02 1.67
C GLY A 118 18.03 7.51 1.60
N LYS A 119 17.29 7.21 2.67
CA LYS A 119 15.92 7.65 2.88
C LYS A 119 15.71 8.27 4.26
N ILE A 120 14.87 9.30 4.31
CA ILE A 120 14.48 9.97 5.54
C ILE A 120 13.14 9.39 6.01
N PHE A 121 13.17 8.66 7.12
CA PHE A 121 11.99 8.09 7.75
C PHE A 121 11.36 9.14 8.66
N THR A 122 10.15 9.56 8.31
CA THR A 122 9.43 10.58 9.08
C THR A 122 8.95 10.03 10.43
N HIS A 123 8.66 8.73 10.45
CA HIS A 123 8.26 7.98 11.64
C HIS A 123 9.08 6.69 11.73
N PRO A 124 10.32 6.74 12.26
CA PRO A 124 11.18 5.55 12.40
C PRO A 124 10.60 4.43 13.26
N ASP A 125 9.60 4.76 14.08
CA ASP A 125 8.84 3.85 14.93
C ASP A 125 7.51 3.40 14.29
N PHE A 126 7.29 3.71 13.01
CA PHE A 126 6.13 3.23 12.26
C PHE A 126 6.02 1.71 12.35
N ARG A 127 4.78 1.25 12.57
CA ARG A 127 4.47 -0.15 12.82
C ARG A 127 3.63 -0.67 11.66
N PRO A 128 4.18 -1.56 10.81
CA PRO A 128 3.40 -2.21 9.76
C PRO A 128 2.12 -2.81 10.33
N THR A 129 1.00 -2.54 9.67
CA THR A 129 -0.34 -2.76 10.22
C THR A 129 -1.30 -3.25 9.13
N ILE A 130 -2.13 -4.21 9.48
CA ILE A 130 -3.25 -4.68 8.66
C ILE A 130 -4.49 -3.88 9.03
N TYR A 131 -5.18 -3.34 8.06
CA TYR A 131 -6.46 -2.65 8.21
C TYR A 131 -7.57 -3.51 7.61
N LYS A 132 -8.71 -3.63 8.28
CA LYS A 132 -9.97 -4.04 7.64
C LYS A 132 -10.77 -2.78 7.36
N ILE A 133 -11.07 -2.53 6.10
CA ILE A 133 -11.69 -1.29 5.63
C ILE A 133 -13.03 -1.63 5.01
N HIS A 134 -14.06 -0.87 5.36
CA HIS A 134 -15.35 -0.89 4.70
C HIS A 134 -15.50 0.39 3.88
N PHE A 135 -15.74 0.26 2.58
CA PHE A 135 -16.03 1.41 1.73
C PHE A 135 -17.54 1.68 1.73
N THR A 136 -17.93 2.86 2.19
CA THR A 136 -19.32 3.31 2.07
C THR A 136 -19.55 3.74 0.63
N THR A 137 -20.34 2.97 -0.11
CA THR A 137 -20.73 3.34 -1.47
C THR A 137 -21.52 4.63 -1.46
N SER A 138 -21.09 5.62 -2.24
CA SER A 138 -21.98 6.65 -2.74
C SER A 138 -22.20 6.38 -4.22
N GLY A 139 -23.22 5.57 -4.55
CA GLY A 139 -23.53 5.13 -5.92
C GLY A 139 -24.00 6.24 -6.86
N VAL A 140 -23.63 7.49 -6.59
CA VAL A 140 -23.88 8.66 -7.41
C VAL A 140 -22.55 9.05 -8.05
N ALA A 141 -22.46 8.90 -9.36
CA ALA A 141 -21.30 9.32 -10.13
C ALA A 141 -20.88 10.75 -9.75
N GLY A 142 -19.63 10.90 -9.30
CA GLY A 142 -19.09 12.19 -8.84
C GLY A 142 -19.16 12.44 -7.33
N VAL A 143 -19.63 11.47 -6.53
CA VAL A 143 -19.52 11.53 -5.07
C VAL A 143 -18.35 10.67 -4.60
N THR A 144 -17.43 11.25 -3.84
CA THR A 144 -16.32 10.50 -3.23
C THR A 144 -16.88 9.50 -2.21
N PRO A 145 -16.58 8.19 -2.33
CA PRO A 145 -16.95 7.20 -1.33
C PRO A 145 -16.30 7.54 0.01
N GLY A 146 -17.08 7.44 1.09
CA GLY A 146 -16.51 7.41 2.44
C GLY A 146 -15.93 6.03 2.76
N TYR A 147 -15.26 5.91 3.89
CA TYR A 147 -14.76 4.64 4.38
C TYR A 147 -14.82 4.60 5.92
N ASP A 148 -14.91 3.39 6.45
CA ASP A 148 -14.78 3.08 7.86
C ASP A 148 -13.64 2.08 8.08
N ILE A 149 -12.80 2.32 9.09
CA ILE A 149 -11.83 1.32 9.55
C ILE A 149 -12.53 0.41 10.55
N LEU A 150 -12.78 -0.83 10.14
CA LEU A 150 -13.43 -1.85 10.97
C LEU A 150 -12.47 -2.51 11.96
N SER A 151 -11.19 -2.61 11.58
CA SER A 151 -10.16 -3.25 12.40
C SER A 151 -8.76 -2.73 12.04
N THR A 152 -7.89 -2.68 13.05
CA THR A 152 -6.48 -2.29 12.93
C THR A 152 -5.65 -3.33 13.69
N ILE A 153 -4.80 -4.05 12.99
CA ILE A 153 -4.02 -5.18 13.51
C ILE A 153 -2.54 -4.90 13.27
N THR A 154 -1.86 -4.38 14.28
CA THR A 154 -0.42 -4.11 14.20
C THR A 154 0.38 -5.41 14.19
N LEU A 155 1.38 -5.49 13.31
CA LEU A 155 2.27 -6.64 13.25
C LEU A 155 3.24 -6.66 14.44
N THR A 156 3.41 -7.82 15.06
CA THR A 156 4.26 -8.02 16.22
C THR A 156 5.14 -9.25 16.08
N ASN A 157 6.35 -9.23 16.65
CA ASN A 157 7.23 -10.39 16.70
C ASN A 157 6.66 -11.48 17.63
N LYS A 158 7.37 -12.61 17.76
CA LYS A 158 6.93 -13.75 18.59
C LYS A 158 6.74 -13.41 20.07
N ASN A 159 7.40 -12.36 20.56
CA ASN A 159 7.31 -11.89 21.95
C ASN A 159 6.18 -10.87 22.16
N GLY A 160 5.53 -10.42 21.08
CA GLY A 160 4.49 -9.39 21.12
C GLY A 160 5.01 -7.97 20.97
N ASP A 161 6.30 -7.78 20.70
CA ASP A 161 6.84 -6.44 20.44
C ASP A 161 6.45 -6.00 19.02
N PRO A 162 6.03 -4.74 18.82
CA PRO A 162 5.70 -4.23 17.49
C PRO A 162 6.88 -4.28 16.54
N LEU A 163 6.62 -4.72 15.31
CA LEU A 163 7.59 -4.61 14.22
C LEU A 163 7.73 -3.14 13.79
N ARG A 164 8.86 -2.86 13.13
CA ARG A 164 9.16 -1.55 12.52
C ARG A 164 9.32 -1.70 11.01
N GLY A 165 9.46 -0.60 10.31
CA GLY A 165 9.76 -0.56 8.87
C GLY A 165 11.17 -0.07 8.52
N LEU A 166 12.16 -0.22 9.41
CA LEU A 166 13.53 0.19 9.12
C LEU A 166 14.24 -0.80 8.17
N PRO A 167 15.32 -0.40 7.48
CA PRO A 167 16.06 -1.32 6.61
C PRO A 167 16.67 -2.51 7.34
N ASN A 168 16.64 -3.69 6.70
CA ASN A 168 17.22 -4.91 7.25
C ASN A 168 18.75 -4.94 7.04
N PRO A 169 19.54 -5.58 7.94
CA PRO A 169 20.98 -5.77 7.75
C PRO A 169 21.27 -6.90 6.75
N LEU A 170 21.10 -6.62 5.45
CA LEU A 170 21.30 -7.60 4.38
C LEU A 170 22.77 -7.99 4.20
N GLN A 171 23.03 -9.27 3.94
CA GLN A 171 24.40 -9.82 3.78
C GLN A 171 24.81 -10.05 2.32
N THR A 172 23.84 -10.34 1.44
CA THR A 172 24.09 -10.73 0.04
C THR A 172 23.80 -9.60 -0.95
N THR A 173 23.07 -8.58 -0.52
CA THR A 173 22.74 -7.39 -1.31
C THR A 173 22.80 -6.15 -0.42
N THR A 174 22.68 -4.97 -1.02
CA THR A 174 22.65 -3.69 -0.32
C THR A 174 21.21 -3.25 -0.04
N THR A 175 21.03 -2.50 1.04
CA THR A 175 19.82 -1.73 1.34
C THR A 175 20.20 -0.27 1.56
N GLU A 176 19.23 0.63 1.50
CA GLU A 176 19.42 2.04 1.77
C GLU A 176 19.80 2.32 3.24
N ASN A 177 20.47 3.43 3.47
CA ASN A 177 20.61 3.97 4.82
C ASN A 177 19.33 4.71 5.23
N ALA A 178 18.91 4.53 6.49
CA ALA A 178 17.80 5.27 7.08
C ALA A 178 18.27 6.47 7.89
N TYR A 179 17.56 7.59 7.79
CA TYR A 179 17.79 8.80 8.58
C TYR A 179 16.49 9.26 9.26
N ASN A 180 16.58 9.86 10.43
CA ASN A 180 15.42 10.50 11.08
C ASN A 180 15.24 11.96 10.64
N SER A 181 14.20 12.63 11.17
CA SER A 181 13.89 14.04 10.91
C SER A 181 14.94 15.05 11.42
N ASN A 182 15.98 14.59 12.13
CA ASN A 182 17.14 15.38 12.53
C ASN A 182 18.37 15.13 11.64
N GLY A 183 18.26 14.27 10.62
CA GLY A 183 19.37 13.88 9.75
C GLY A 183 20.32 12.88 10.39
N ASN A 184 19.95 12.28 11.53
CA ASN A 184 20.77 11.25 12.15
C ASN A 184 20.52 9.90 11.49
N LYS A 185 21.61 9.21 11.13
CA LYS A 185 21.56 7.85 10.62
C LYS A 185 21.01 6.89 11.68
N LEU A 186 20.09 6.03 11.27
CA LEU A 186 19.46 5.01 12.10
C LEU A 186 20.17 3.68 11.90
N SER A 187 20.07 2.82 12.92
CA SER A 187 20.55 1.44 12.83
C SER A 187 19.57 0.58 12.04
N PHE A 188 20.10 -0.42 11.35
CA PHE A 188 19.29 -1.46 10.72
C PHE A 188 18.52 -2.27 11.77
N ASP A 189 17.41 -2.85 11.33
CA ASP A 189 16.55 -3.71 12.15
C ASP A 189 16.35 -5.06 11.45
N PRO A 190 16.79 -6.20 12.01
CA PRO A 190 16.58 -7.51 11.37
C PRO A 190 15.15 -8.03 11.45
N GLU A 191 14.31 -7.51 12.36
CA GLU A 191 12.92 -7.96 12.51
C GLU A 191 11.92 -7.10 11.73
N SER A 192 12.35 -5.97 11.18
CA SER A 192 11.50 -5.10 10.37
C SER A 192 11.04 -5.75 9.08
N VAL A 193 9.93 -5.22 8.57
CA VAL A 193 9.27 -5.71 7.35
C VAL A 193 8.78 -4.54 6.51
N ASP A 194 8.78 -4.75 5.19
CA ASP A 194 8.20 -3.88 4.17
C ASP A 194 7.15 -4.68 3.40
N THR A 195 5.91 -4.69 3.90
CA THR A 195 4.90 -5.66 3.45
C THR A 195 4.13 -5.21 2.22
N GLU A 196 4.15 -6.04 1.16
CA GLU A 196 3.64 -5.69 -0.19
C GLU A 196 2.41 -6.49 -0.64
N ALA A 197 2.05 -7.54 0.10
CA ALA A 197 0.87 -8.34 -0.22
C ALA A 197 0.30 -8.96 1.05
N ILE A 198 -0.98 -9.29 0.99
CA ILE A 198 -1.71 -9.94 2.07
C ILE A 198 -2.72 -10.92 1.49
N ILE A 199 -2.89 -12.06 2.15
CA ILE A 199 -4.07 -12.93 2.01
C ILE A 199 -4.56 -13.33 3.40
N LYS A 200 -5.88 -13.46 3.55
CA LYS A 200 -6.50 -13.99 4.77
C LYS A 200 -6.96 -15.43 4.55
N LEU A 201 -6.63 -16.32 5.49
CA LEU A 201 -7.04 -17.73 5.46
C LEU A 201 -8.37 -17.95 6.20
N SER A 202 -8.97 -19.12 5.96
CA SER A 202 -10.24 -19.53 6.58
C SER A 202 -10.15 -19.75 8.09
N ASP A 203 -8.97 -20.08 8.61
CA ASP A 203 -8.69 -20.20 10.04
C ASP A 203 -8.48 -18.83 10.73
N GLY A 204 -8.55 -17.74 9.96
CA GLY A 204 -8.37 -16.36 10.45
C GLY A 204 -6.92 -15.88 10.48
N THR A 205 -5.94 -16.71 10.15
CA THR A 205 -4.54 -16.28 9.98
C THR A 205 -4.33 -15.58 8.63
N PHE A 206 -3.14 -15.00 8.45
CA PHE A 206 -2.75 -14.29 7.25
C PHE A 206 -1.41 -14.77 6.71
N TRP A 207 -1.23 -14.70 5.40
CA TRP A 207 0.10 -14.68 4.79
C TRP A 207 0.38 -13.31 4.19
N LEU A 208 1.56 -12.79 4.46
CA LEU A 208 2.05 -11.52 3.89
C LEU A 208 3.38 -11.76 3.17
N THR A 209 3.70 -10.90 2.20
CA THR A 209 5.03 -10.85 1.57
C THR A 209 5.80 -9.65 2.09
N ASP A 210 7.12 -9.73 2.12
CA ASP A 210 8.04 -8.64 2.50
C ASP A 210 9.03 -8.35 1.37
N GLU A 211 9.28 -7.07 1.05
CA GLU A 211 10.22 -6.64 -0.02
C GLU A 211 11.66 -6.48 0.48
N TYR A 212 11.87 -6.00 1.71
CA TYR A 212 13.20 -5.60 2.18
C TYR A 212 14.15 -6.77 2.41
N ALA A 213 13.68 -7.84 3.05
CA ALA A 213 14.38 -9.11 3.10
C ALA A 213 13.43 -10.18 2.56
N PRO A 214 13.37 -10.33 1.22
CA PRO A 214 12.32 -11.07 0.53
C PRO A 214 11.92 -12.36 1.22
N SER A 215 10.72 -12.36 1.79
CA SER A 215 10.25 -13.44 2.67
C SER A 215 8.73 -13.54 2.70
N LEU A 216 8.23 -14.66 3.23
CA LEU A 216 6.81 -14.88 3.51
C LEU A 216 6.57 -14.91 5.01
N LEU A 217 5.56 -14.20 5.48
CA LEU A 217 5.19 -14.07 6.88
C LEU A 217 3.86 -14.79 7.13
N HIS A 218 3.85 -15.82 7.98
CA HIS A 218 2.60 -16.38 8.51
C HIS A 218 2.23 -15.64 9.79
N VAL A 219 1.04 -15.08 9.84
CA VAL A 219 0.63 -14.14 10.89
C VAL A 219 -0.66 -14.61 11.53
N ALA A 220 -0.68 -14.64 12.85
CA ALA A 220 -1.88 -14.94 13.61
C ALA A 220 -2.96 -13.86 13.39
N ALA A 221 -4.22 -14.20 13.68
CA ALA A 221 -5.36 -13.28 13.55
C ALA A 221 -5.18 -11.95 14.31
N ASN A 222 -4.32 -11.93 15.34
CA ASN A 222 -4.01 -10.75 16.16
C ASN A 222 -2.72 -10.01 15.74
N GLY A 223 -2.13 -10.33 14.59
CA GLY A 223 -0.94 -9.65 14.06
C GLY A 223 0.40 -10.22 14.51
N ARG A 224 0.42 -11.25 15.36
CA ARG A 224 1.67 -11.88 15.80
C ARG A 224 2.25 -12.77 14.70
N ILE A 225 3.50 -12.54 14.32
CA ILE A 225 4.21 -13.42 13.38
C ILE A 225 4.39 -14.82 14.01
N LEU A 226 3.88 -15.84 13.34
CA LEU A 226 4.03 -17.25 13.67
C LEU A 226 5.35 -17.79 13.11
N GLU A 227 5.61 -17.50 11.84
CA GLU A 227 6.86 -17.83 11.15
C GLU A 227 7.18 -16.83 10.03
N ARG A 228 8.46 -16.77 9.68
CA ARG A 228 8.99 -16.03 8.53
C ARG A 228 9.83 -17.00 7.71
N LEU A 229 9.39 -17.28 6.49
CA LEU A 229 10.11 -18.13 5.54
C LEU A 229 11.06 -17.26 4.73
N VAL A 230 12.35 -17.43 4.95
CA VAL A 230 13.42 -16.70 4.27
C VAL A 230 14.15 -17.70 3.32
N PRO A 231 14.38 -17.35 2.04
CA PRO A 231 15.08 -18.19 1.07
C PRO A 231 16.55 -18.49 1.41
#